data_AF-X1ERI8-F1
#
_entry.id   AF-X1ERI8-F1
#
_cell.length_a   1.000
_cell.length_b   1.000
_cell.length_c   1.000
_cell.angle_alpha   90.00
_cell.angle_beta   90.00
_cell.angle_gamma   90.00
#
_symmetry.space_group_name_H-M   'P 1'
#
loop_
_entity.id
_entity.type
_entity.pdbx_description
1 polymer ?
#
loop_
_entity_poly.entity_id
_entity_poly.type
_entity_poly.pdbx_seq_one_letter_code
_entity_poly.pdbx_strand_id
1 'polypeptide(L)'
;KTRNCGEQPLLSYESCNLGSINLLKHIKDSDIDWSLLEKTTRLAVRFLDNVIDRNQYVLPEIEQMTKSNRKIGLGIMGFADVLVSLGISYNSKKALDLAGKIMSFIQVKARDESSKLGKERGNFPNFEKSIFKDKFEFMRNATTTTIAPTGTISLIAGCSSGIEPYFAIAFTRNVLDGKKLFEANPLFEEQLKAKDIYSKELLE
;
A
#
# COMPACT_ATOMS: atom_id res chain seq x y z
N LYS A 1 -17.45 10.22 10.74
CA LYS A 1 -17.44 10.34 9.26
C LYS A 1 -16.14 9.72 8.77
N THR A 2 -16.20 8.66 7.96
CA THR A 2 -15.04 8.24 7.15
C THR A 2 -14.71 9.37 6.18
N ARG A 3 -13.43 9.71 5.99
CA ARG A 3 -13.03 10.70 4.98
C ARG A 3 -13.15 10.10 3.57
N ASN A 4 -12.89 10.93 2.57
CA ASN A 4 -13.26 10.82 1.15
C ASN A 4 -13.08 9.45 0.47
N CYS A 5 -12.20 8.58 0.95
CA CYS A 5 -11.90 7.29 0.32
C CYS A 5 -12.34 6.05 1.12
N GLY A 6 -12.87 6.21 2.35
CA GLY A 6 -13.42 5.11 3.15
C GLY A 6 -12.40 4.13 3.76
N GLU A 7 -11.11 4.36 3.53
CA GLU A 7 -9.98 3.51 3.90
C GLU A 7 -9.59 3.58 5.37
N GLN A 8 -9.83 4.73 6.02
CA GLN A 8 -9.48 4.95 7.42
C GLN A 8 -10.57 5.77 8.13
N PRO A 9 -11.13 5.27 9.25
CA PRO A 9 -11.99 6.08 10.09
C PRO A 9 -11.12 7.11 10.83
N LEU A 10 -11.32 8.38 10.48
CA LEU A 10 -10.63 9.52 11.11
C LEU A 10 -11.59 10.28 12.02
N LEU A 11 -11.12 10.60 13.22
CA LEU A 11 -11.79 11.49 14.15
C LEU A 11 -11.61 12.95 13.69
N SER A 12 -12.36 13.86 14.31
CA SER A 12 -12.24 15.30 14.04
C SER A 12 -10.78 15.75 14.19
N TYR A 13 -10.32 16.56 13.23
CA TYR A 13 -8.96 17.10 13.17
C TYR A 13 -7.83 16.08 13.04
N GLU A 14 -8.11 14.81 12.76
CA GLU A 14 -7.05 13.86 12.41
C GLU A 14 -6.59 14.01 10.96
N SER A 15 -5.29 13.87 10.73
CA SER A 15 -4.70 13.80 9.40
C SER A 15 -4.48 12.35 8.94
N CYS A 16 -4.36 12.18 7.63
CA CYS A 16 -4.03 10.92 7.00
C CYS A 16 -2.58 10.98 6.51
N ASN A 17 -1.72 10.10 7.02
CA ASN A 17 -0.33 10.00 6.57
C ASN A 17 -0.11 8.63 5.93
N LEU A 18 -0.13 8.62 4.60
CA LEU A 18 -0.30 7.42 3.80
C LEU A 18 0.96 7.09 2.99
N GLY A 19 1.20 5.79 2.81
CA GLY A 19 2.20 5.26 1.90
C GLY A 19 1.74 3.92 1.33
N SER A 20 2.34 3.47 0.23
CA SER A 20 1.97 2.19 -0.38
C SER A 20 3.20 1.45 -0.89
N ILE A 21 3.29 0.16 -0.56
CA ILE A 21 4.35 -0.72 -1.04
C ILE A 21 3.96 -1.25 -2.42
N ASN A 22 4.84 -1.09 -3.42
CA ASN A 22 4.68 -1.75 -4.72
C ASN A 22 5.05 -3.24 -4.58
N LEU A 23 4.04 -4.12 -4.51
CA LEU A 23 4.28 -5.55 -4.31
C LEU A 23 4.97 -6.23 -5.50
N LEU A 24 4.78 -5.72 -6.72
CA LEU A 24 5.43 -6.27 -7.92
C LEU A 24 6.96 -6.22 -7.84
N LYS A 25 7.51 -5.23 -7.11
CA LYS A 25 8.97 -5.11 -6.86
C LYS A 25 9.50 -6.06 -5.79
N HIS A 26 8.64 -6.88 -5.19
CA HIS A 26 8.96 -7.82 -4.13
C HIS A 26 8.69 -9.26 -4.56
N ILE A 27 8.87 -9.57 -5.86
CA ILE A 27 8.78 -10.93 -6.40
C ILE A 27 10.18 -11.43 -6.70
N LYS A 28 10.49 -12.65 -6.27
CA LYS A 28 11.75 -13.34 -6.53
C LYS A 28 11.48 -14.84 -6.69
N ASP A 29 12.05 -15.46 -7.72
CA ASP A 29 11.98 -16.91 -7.96
C ASP A 29 10.55 -17.49 -7.88
N SER A 30 9.56 -16.77 -8.42
CA SER A 30 8.14 -17.12 -8.39
C SER A 30 7.49 -17.20 -7.00
N ASP A 31 8.01 -16.45 -6.03
CA ASP A 31 7.35 -16.18 -4.74
C ASP A 31 7.58 -14.72 -4.31
N ILE A 32 6.96 -14.32 -3.21
CA ILE A 32 7.23 -13.05 -2.54
C ILE A 32 8.63 -13.09 -1.92
N ASP A 33 9.44 -12.07 -2.19
CA ASP A 33 10.66 -11.80 -1.45
C ASP A 33 10.29 -11.23 -0.07
N TRP A 34 10.01 -12.14 0.87
CA TRP A 34 9.61 -11.80 2.24
C TRP A 34 10.68 -11.00 2.99
N SER A 35 11.96 -11.23 2.68
CA SER A 35 13.08 -10.50 3.29
C SER A 35 13.10 -9.05 2.84
N LEU A 36 12.96 -8.81 1.52
CA LEU A 36 12.85 -7.46 0.99
C LEU A 36 11.58 -6.77 1.48
N LEU A 37 10.44 -7.48 1.51
CA LEU A 37 9.17 -6.95 1.98
C LEU A 37 9.25 -6.51 3.44
N GLU A 38 9.93 -7.26 4.30
CA GLU A 38 10.19 -6.85 5.68
C GLU A 38 11.01 -5.55 5.73
N LYS A 39 12.13 -5.50 5.01
CA LYS A 39 13.00 -4.32 4.97
C LYS A 39 12.23 -3.08 4.51
N THR A 40 11.46 -3.20 3.43
CA THR A 40 10.64 -2.11 2.88
C THR A 40 9.55 -1.69 3.86
N THR A 41 8.85 -2.63 4.49
CA THR A 41 7.79 -2.34 5.46
C THR A 41 8.32 -1.52 6.64
N ARG A 42 9.46 -1.94 7.21
CA ARG A 42 10.09 -1.25 8.34
C ARG A 42 10.54 0.15 7.97
N LEU A 43 11.21 0.29 6.82
CA LEU A 43 11.64 1.58 6.32
C LEU A 43 10.45 2.52 6.07
N ALA A 44 9.37 2.01 5.48
CA ALA A 44 8.17 2.78 5.23
C ALA A 44 7.50 3.26 6.52
N VAL A 45 7.39 2.42 7.55
CA VAL A 45 6.87 2.83 8.87
C VAL A 45 7.70 3.97 9.46
N ARG A 46 9.03 3.84 9.46
CA ARG A 46 9.93 4.90 9.97
C ARG A 46 9.84 6.17 9.15
N PHE A 47 9.75 6.05 7.83
CA PHE A 47 9.58 7.19 6.92
C PHE A 47 8.27 7.92 7.21
N LEU A 48 7.15 7.20 7.31
CA LEU A 48 5.85 7.79 7.64
C LEU A 48 5.86 8.42 9.03
N ASP A 49 6.45 7.79 10.05
CA ASP A 49 6.58 8.42 11.37
C ASP A 49 7.35 9.74 11.32
N ASN A 50 8.42 9.82 10.52
CA ASN A 50 9.17 11.06 10.32
C ASN A 50 8.35 12.14 9.59
N VAL A 51 7.47 11.76 8.65
CA VAL A 51 6.60 12.71 7.94
C VAL A 51 5.70 13.48 8.90
N ILE A 52 5.21 12.84 9.98
CA ILE A 52 4.38 13.54 11.00
C ILE A 52 5.12 14.73 11.60
N ASP A 53 6.43 14.58 11.84
CA ASP A 53 7.22 15.65 12.46
C ASP A 53 7.69 16.72 11.46
N ARG A 54 7.77 16.36 10.17
CA ARG A 54 8.20 17.27 9.08
C ARG A 54 7.04 17.98 8.39
N ASN A 55 5.82 17.49 8.54
CA ASN A 55 4.65 18.05 7.88
C ASN A 55 4.34 19.47 8.39
N GLN A 56 3.89 20.33 7.50
CA GLN A 56 3.36 21.65 7.85
C GLN A 56 1.84 21.57 7.95
N TYR A 57 1.31 21.82 9.13
CA TYR A 57 -0.13 21.75 9.39
C TYR A 57 -0.76 23.13 9.25
N VAL A 58 -1.88 23.20 8.55
CA VAL A 58 -2.60 24.47 8.30
C VAL A 58 -3.32 24.97 9.56
N LEU A 59 -3.84 24.04 10.38
CA LEU A 59 -4.57 24.35 11.61
C LEU A 59 -3.86 23.74 12.82
N PRO A 60 -3.64 24.50 13.93
CA PRO A 60 -2.99 23.99 15.13
C PRO A 60 -3.68 22.76 15.74
N GLU A 61 -5.00 22.68 15.65
CA GLU A 61 -5.79 21.55 16.16
C GLU A 61 -5.45 20.25 15.42
N ILE A 62 -5.16 20.34 14.11
CA ILE A 62 -4.76 19.18 13.31
C ILE A 62 -3.36 18.73 13.70
N GLU A 63 -2.44 19.67 13.91
CA GLU A 63 -1.08 19.37 14.36
C GLU A 63 -1.11 18.66 15.72
N GLN A 64 -1.82 19.24 16.68
CA GLN A 64 -1.95 18.69 18.03
C GLN A 64 -2.53 17.28 17.98
N MET A 65 -3.64 17.08 17.27
CA MET A 65 -4.28 15.77 17.20
C MET A 65 -3.40 14.74 16.48
N THR A 66 -2.78 15.13 15.37
CA THR A 66 -1.90 14.24 14.60
C THR A 66 -0.68 13.82 15.41
N LYS A 67 -0.02 14.75 16.10
CA LYS A 67 1.13 14.43 16.96
C LYS A 67 0.74 13.63 18.20
N SER A 68 -0.50 13.75 18.67
CA SER A 68 -1.00 13.00 19.84
C SER A 68 -1.29 11.54 19.56
N ASN A 69 -1.76 11.20 18.36
CA ASN A 69 -2.10 9.82 17.97
C ASN A 69 -1.05 9.18 17.06
N ARG A 70 -0.31 10.00 16.30
CA ARG A 70 0.73 9.59 15.34
C ARG A 70 0.27 8.49 14.39
N LYS A 71 -0.97 8.59 13.89
CA LYS A 71 -1.55 7.61 12.97
C LYS A 71 -0.80 7.63 11.64
N ILE A 72 -0.42 6.45 11.17
CA ILE A 72 0.07 6.22 9.82
C ILE A 72 -0.78 5.14 9.14
N GLY A 73 -0.77 5.14 7.82
CA GLY A 73 -1.49 4.17 6.98
C GLY A 73 -0.59 3.64 5.86
N LEU A 74 0.11 2.54 6.14
CA LEU A 74 0.88 1.80 5.15
C LEU A 74 -0.01 0.78 4.43
N GLY A 75 -0.20 0.99 3.14
CA GLY A 75 -0.94 0.11 2.23
C GLY A 75 -0.05 -0.63 1.24
N ILE A 76 -0.69 -1.22 0.25
CA ILE A 76 -0.05 -1.94 -0.86
C ILE A 76 -0.66 -1.48 -2.18
N MET A 77 0.09 -1.67 -3.26
CA MET A 77 -0.36 -1.58 -4.65
C MET A 77 0.30 -2.68 -5.48
N GLY A 78 -0.19 -2.91 -6.69
CA GLY A 78 0.35 -3.96 -7.58
C GLY A 78 -0.11 -5.37 -7.21
N PHE A 79 -1.20 -5.53 -6.45
CA PHE A 79 -1.63 -6.88 -6.03
C PHE A 79 -2.12 -7.74 -7.21
N ALA A 80 -2.83 -7.16 -8.18
CA ALA A 80 -3.23 -7.89 -9.39
C ALA A 80 -2.00 -8.35 -10.19
N ASP A 81 -0.98 -7.50 -10.29
CA ASP A 81 0.26 -7.82 -10.99
C ASP A 81 0.98 -9.02 -10.36
N VAL A 82 1.07 -9.04 -9.03
CA VAL A 82 1.64 -10.18 -8.29
C VAL A 82 0.91 -11.47 -8.61
N LEU A 83 -0.42 -11.44 -8.62
CA LEU A 83 -1.22 -12.63 -8.93
C LEU A 83 -0.93 -13.13 -10.35
N VAL A 84 -0.82 -12.22 -11.33
CA VAL A 84 -0.46 -12.57 -12.71
C VAL A 84 0.95 -13.15 -12.79
N SER A 85 1.95 -12.50 -12.16
CA SER A 85 3.33 -12.99 -12.13
C SER A 85 3.46 -14.40 -11.51
N LEU A 86 2.56 -14.74 -10.58
CA LEU A 86 2.52 -16.05 -9.91
C LEU A 86 1.57 -17.05 -10.60
N GLY A 87 0.92 -16.67 -11.71
CA GLY A 87 -0.06 -17.51 -12.41
C GLY A 87 -1.29 -17.85 -11.55
N ILE A 88 -1.69 -16.95 -10.66
CA ILE A 88 -2.81 -17.12 -9.74
C ILE A 88 -4.02 -16.33 -10.25
N SER A 89 -5.16 -16.99 -10.45
CA SER A 89 -6.41 -16.29 -10.75
C SER A 89 -6.87 -15.45 -9.58
N TYR A 90 -7.29 -14.20 -9.84
CA TYR A 90 -7.75 -13.27 -8.81
C TYR A 90 -8.93 -13.84 -8.00
N ASN A 91 -9.90 -14.45 -8.68
CA ASN A 91 -11.06 -15.07 -8.05
C ASN A 91 -10.74 -16.51 -7.63
N SER A 92 -9.70 -16.70 -6.82
CA SER A 92 -9.32 -18.02 -6.33
C SER A 92 -9.06 -18.00 -4.83
N LYS A 93 -9.24 -19.17 -4.19
CA LYS A 93 -8.87 -19.36 -2.78
C LYS A 93 -7.38 -19.09 -2.55
N LYS A 94 -6.53 -19.46 -3.52
CA LYS A 94 -5.08 -19.21 -3.49
C LYS A 94 -4.75 -17.71 -3.45
N ALA A 95 -5.46 -16.88 -4.22
CA ALA A 95 -5.30 -15.42 -4.19
C ALA A 95 -5.71 -14.84 -2.83
N LEU A 96 -6.86 -15.27 -2.29
CA LEU A 96 -7.32 -14.83 -0.97
C LEU A 96 -6.34 -15.21 0.15
N ASP A 97 -5.83 -16.44 0.13
CA ASP A 97 -4.86 -16.91 1.11
C ASP A 97 -3.54 -16.15 1.01
N LEU A 98 -3.08 -15.84 -0.21
CA LEU A 98 -1.89 -15.01 -0.43
C LEU A 98 -2.11 -13.58 0.08
N ALA A 99 -3.25 -12.95 -0.20
CA ALA A 99 -3.59 -11.62 0.32
C ALA A 99 -3.54 -11.60 1.85
N GLY A 100 -4.13 -12.61 2.50
CA GLY A 100 -4.10 -12.76 3.96
C GLY A 100 -2.68 -12.92 4.51
N LYS A 101 -1.84 -13.75 3.86
CA LYS A 101 -0.44 -13.93 4.23
C LYS A 101 0.37 -12.63 4.13
N ILE A 102 0.26 -11.93 2.99
CA ILE A 102 0.98 -10.66 2.75
C ILE A 102 0.57 -9.61 3.78
N MET A 103 -0.73 -9.37 3.96
CA MET A 103 -1.19 -8.33 4.87
C MET A 103 -0.94 -8.68 6.35
N SER A 104 -1.04 -9.95 6.73
CA SER A 104 -0.64 -10.40 8.08
C SER A 104 0.84 -10.13 8.33
N PHE A 105 1.69 -10.48 7.37
CA PHE A 105 3.13 -10.23 7.46
C PHE A 105 3.45 -8.74 7.59
N ILE A 106 2.92 -7.90 6.71
CA ILE A 106 3.11 -6.43 6.76
C ILE A 106 2.61 -5.88 8.10
N GLN A 107 1.43 -6.30 8.56
CA GLN A 107 0.85 -5.82 9.82
C GLN A 107 1.73 -6.16 11.03
N VAL A 108 2.27 -7.38 11.09
CA VAL A 108 3.17 -7.82 12.17
C VAL A 108 4.46 -7.00 12.13
N LYS A 109 5.11 -6.90 10.96
CA LYS A 109 6.39 -6.17 10.83
C LYS A 109 6.22 -4.67 11.06
N ALA A 110 5.10 -4.09 10.64
CA ALA A 110 4.81 -2.68 10.88
C ALA A 110 4.56 -2.35 12.35
N ARG A 111 3.85 -3.22 13.10
CA ARG A 111 3.67 -3.07 14.55
C ARG A 111 4.97 -3.27 15.31
N ASP A 112 5.76 -4.26 14.92
CA ASP A 112 7.09 -4.49 15.52
C ASP A 112 7.99 -3.27 15.33
N GLU A 113 8.03 -2.68 14.12
CA GLU A 113 8.79 -1.46 13.87
C GLU A 113 8.26 -0.27 14.67
N SER A 114 6.94 -0.09 14.75
CA SER A 114 6.34 0.96 15.57
C SER A 114 6.67 0.78 17.06
N SER A 115 6.77 -0.45 17.55
CA SER A 115 7.19 -0.75 18.92
C SER A 115 8.66 -0.37 19.15
N LYS A 116 9.55 -0.70 18.21
CA LYS A 116 10.97 -0.29 18.24
C LYS A 116 11.12 1.23 18.27
N LEU A 117 10.36 1.94 17.43
CA LEU A 117 10.34 3.40 17.44
C LEU A 117 9.76 3.96 18.73
N GLY A 118 8.79 3.27 19.35
CA GLY A 118 8.23 3.65 20.65
C GLY A 118 9.28 3.57 21.76
N LYS A 119 10.14 2.55 21.71
CA LYS A 119 11.29 2.42 22.61
C LYS A 119 12.36 3.49 22.35
N GLU A 120 12.64 3.81 21.08
CA GLU A 120 13.64 4.81 20.67
C GLU A 120 13.21 6.25 20.99
N ARG A 121 11.93 6.58 20.75
CA ARG A 121 11.42 7.97 20.66
C ARG A 121 10.27 8.27 21.63
N GLY A 122 9.86 7.29 22.42
CA GLY A 122 8.67 7.34 23.27
C GLY A 122 7.39 6.92 22.53
N ASN A 123 6.41 6.44 23.30
CA ASN A 123 5.08 6.07 22.81
C ASN A 123 4.34 7.29 22.25
N PHE A 124 3.32 7.06 21.41
CA PHE A 124 2.44 8.18 21.03
C PHE A 124 1.76 8.77 22.29
N PRO A 125 1.54 10.09 22.37
CA PRO A 125 1.05 10.73 23.60
C PRO A 125 -0.24 10.14 24.19
N ASN A 126 -1.17 9.67 23.36
CA ASN A 126 -2.42 9.05 23.81
C ASN A 126 -2.33 7.53 24.08
N PHE A 127 -1.13 6.96 24.17
CA PHE A 127 -0.90 5.52 24.32
C PHE A 127 -1.65 4.90 25.51
N GLU A 128 -1.63 5.56 26.66
CA GLU A 128 -2.30 5.12 27.89
C GLU A 128 -3.85 5.03 27.78
N LYS A 129 -4.43 5.65 26.76
CA LYS A 129 -5.88 5.62 26.50
C LYS A 129 -6.25 4.66 25.38
N SER A 130 -5.28 3.92 24.85
CA SER A 130 -5.44 3.09 23.66
C SER A 130 -5.60 1.61 23.99
N ILE A 131 -6.04 0.85 22.99
CA ILE A 131 -6.12 -0.61 23.06
C ILE A 131 -4.75 -1.31 23.19
N PHE A 132 -3.64 -0.56 23.10
CA PHE A 132 -2.28 -1.10 23.17
C PHE A 132 -1.68 -1.08 24.56
N LYS A 133 -2.21 -0.27 25.48
CA LYS A 133 -1.67 -0.09 26.84
C LYS A 133 -1.36 -1.42 27.53
N ASP A 134 -2.33 -2.35 27.51
CA ASP A 134 -2.19 -3.62 28.22
C ASP A 134 -1.58 -4.75 27.35
N LYS A 135 -1.18 -4.44 26.12
CA LYS A 135 -0.73 -5.42 25.11
C LYS A 135 0.71 -5.22 24.66
N PHE A 136 1.23 -4.00 24.79
CA PHE A 136 2.56 -3.63 24.34
C PHE A 136 3.22 -2.76 25.40
N GLU A 137 4.54 -2.89 25.57
CA GLU A 137 5.31 -1.95 26.40
C GLU A 137 5.55 -0.64 25.64
N PHE A 138 5.82 -0.76 24.33
CA PHE A 138 6.09 0.37 23.45
C PHE A 138 5.25 0.34 22.17
N MET A 139 4.74 1.50 21.76
CA MET A 139 4.06 1.71 20.48
C MET A 139 4.14 3.18 20.07
N ARG A 140 4.77 3.46 18.92
CA ARG A 140 4.93 4.83 18.40
C ARG A 140 3.71 5.37 17.68
N ASN A 141 2.88 4.51 17.10
CA ASN A 141 1.79 4.90 16.20
C ASN A 141 0.47 4.23 16.60
N ALA A 142 -0.62 4.99 16.70
CA ALA A 142 -1.94 4.43 17.03
C ALA A 142 -2.55 3.55 15.92
N THR A 143 -2.09 3.73 14.67
CA THR A 143 -2.39 2.85 13.54
C THR A 143 -1.13 2.70 12.70
N THR A 144 -0.97 1.57 12.00
CA THR A 144 0.20 1.32 11.16
C THR A 144 -0.15 1.03 9.69
N THR A 145 -1.23 0.29 9.43
CA THR A 145 -1.58 -0.15 8.07
C THR A 145 -2.97 0.33 7.67
N THR A 146 -3.10 0.75 6.41
CA THR A 146 -4.39 1.08 5.78
C THR A 146 -4.23 0.94 4.27
N ILE A 147 -5.21 0.35 3.58
CA ILE A 147 -5.17 0.24 2.11
C ILE A 147 -5.98 1.40 1.53
N ALA A 148 -5.27 2.42 1.06
CA ALA A 148 -5.85 3.57 0.39
C ALA A 148 -5.86 3.35 -1.15
N PRO A 149 -6.74 4.04 -1.90
CA PRO A 149 -6.65 4.06 -3.36
C PRO A 149 -5.30 4.62 -3.82
N THR A 150 -4.68 3.97 -4.80
CA THR A 150 -3.32 4.35 -5.25
C THR A 150 -3.31 4.91 -6.66
N GLY A 151 -4.44 5.43 -7.17
CA GLY A 151 -4.63 5.76 -8.60
C GLY A 151 -3.48 6.53 -9.25
N THR A 152 -3.00 7.64 -8.66
CA THR A 152 -1.89 8.41 -9.26
C THR A 152 -0.53 7.71 -9.06
N ILE A 153 -0.26 7.18 -7.87
CA ILE A 153 1.06 6.62 -7.55
C ILE A 153 1.30 5.26 -8.23
N SER A 154 0.25 4.49 -8.51
CA SER A 154 0.35 3.23 -9.25
C SER A 154 0.64 3.46 -10.73
N LEU A 155 0.08 4.54 -11.31
CA LEU A 155 0.43 4.97 -12.67
C LEU A 155 1.91 5.38 -12.76
N ILE A 156 2.42 6.16 -11.80
CA ILE A 156 3.84 6.52 -11.72
C ILE A 156 4.72 5.27 -11.56
N ALA A 157 4.28 4.32 -10.73
CA ALA A 157 5.03 3.10 -10.45
C ALA A 157 4.88 2.01 -11.54
N GLY A 158 4.01 2.22 -12.53
CA GLY A 158 3.73 1.26 -13.60
C GLY A 158 3.16 -0.07 -13.08
N CYS A 159 2.25 -0.02 -12.12
CA CYS A 159 1.64 -1.21 -11.51
C CYS A 159 0.12 -1.05 -11.35
N SER A 160 -0.58 -2.14 -11.04
CA SER A 160 -1.99 -2.14 -10.70
C SER A 160 -2.25 -1.27 -9.47
N SER A 161 -3.43 -0.66 -9.41
CA SER A 161 -3.84 0.09 -8.22
C SER A 161 -4.13 -0.88 -7.07
N GLY A 162 -3.76 -0.44 -5.85
CA GLY A 162 -4.22 -0.98 -4.58
C GLY A 162 -4.33 -2.50 -4.54
N ILE A 163 -5.54 -2.94 -4.18
CA ILE A 163 -6.01 -4.32 -4.24
C ILE A 163 -7.14 -4.46 -5.28
N GLU A 164 -7.14 -3.61 -6.30
CA GLU A 164 -8.14 -3.68 -7.36
C GLU A 164 -7.73 -4.75 -8.40
N PRO A 165 -8.67 -5.56 -8.90
CA PRO A 165 -8.41 -6.36 -10.10
C PRO A 165 -8.21 -5.45 -11.31
N TYR A 166 -7.63 -5.97 -12.39
CA TYR A 166 -7.60 -5.24 -13.65
C TYR A 166 -9.03 -4.96 -14.12
N PHE A 167 -9.30 -3.69 -14.42
CA PHE A 167 -10.53 -3.28 -15.08
C PHE A 167 -10.55 -3.76 -16.54
N ALA A 168 -9.44 -3.60 -17.25
CA ALA A 168 -9.25 -4.04 -18.62
C ALA A 168 -7.79 -4.45 -18.84
N ILE A 169 -7.56 -5.46 -19.67
CA ILE A 169 -6.23 -5.93 -20.06
C ILE A 169 -5.65 -5.06 -21.16
N ALA A 170 -6.50 -4.54 -22.04
CA ALA A 170 -6.17 -3.57 -23.08
C ALA A 170 -7.26 -2.50 -23.11
N PHE A 171 -6.86 -1.23 -23.25
CA PHE A 171 -7.78 -0.10 -23.32
C PHE A 171 -7.20 1.03 -24.17
N THR A 172 -8.09 1.86 -24.71
CA THR A 172 -7.70 3.07 -25.42
C THR A 172 -7.89 4.27 -24.51
N ARG A 173 -6.82 5.02 -24.28
CA ARG A 173 -6.86 6.29 -23.56
C ARG A 173 -6.97 7.46 -24.54
N ASN A 174 -7.93 8.34 -24.28
CA ASN A 174 -7.98 9.62 -24.99
C ASN A 174 -6.89 10.53 -24.41
N VAL A 175 -5.99 10.98 -25.28
CA VAL A 175 -4.95 11.95 -24.93
C VAL A 175 -5.27 13.31 -25.57
N LEU A 176 -4.50 14.34 -25.20
CA LEU A 176 -4.65 15.69 -25.73
C LEU A 176 -4.63 15.68 -27.28
N ASP A 177 -5.35 16.62 -27.88
CA ASP A 177 -5.57 16.76 -29.33
C ASP A 177 -6.39 15.63 -29.99
N GLY A 178 -7.22 14.92 -29.23
CA GLY A 178 -8.12 13.90 -29.78
C GLY A 178 -7.41 12.63 -30.26
N LYS A 179 -6.10 12.51 -29.99
CA LYS A 179 -5.35 11.30 -30.26
C LYS A 179 -5.80 10.19 -29.29
N LYS A 180 -5.83 8.98 -29.81
CA LYS A 180 -6.13 7.76 -29.06
C LYS A 180 -4.84 7.00 -28.86
N LEU A 181 -4.47 6.74 -27.61
CA LEU A 181 -3.33 5.91 -27.27
C LEU A 181 -3.84 4.54 -26.84
N PHE A 182 -3.46 3.50 -27.57
CA PHE A 182 -3.73 2.13 -27.18
C PHE A 182 -2.70 1.69 -26.12
N GLU A 183 -3.18 1.17 -25.00
CA GLU A 183 -2.36 0.64 -23.91
C GLU A 183 -2.83 -0.77 -23.58
N ALA A 184 -1.90 -1.73 -23.60
CA ALA A 184 -2.10 -3.08 -23.08
C ALA A 184 -1.28 -3.28 -21.81
N ASN A 185 -1.73 -4.19 -20.95
CA ASN A 185 -1.03 -4.55 -19.73
C ASN A 185 0.34 -5.17 -20.08
N PRO A 186 1.46 -4.62 -19.58
CA PRO A 186 2.79 -5.10 -19.93
C PRO A 186 3.04 -6.57 -19.56
N LEU A 187 2.54 -7.02 -18.40
CA LEU A 187 2.66 -8.41 -17.99
C LEU A 187 1.88 -9.35 -18.90
N PHE A 188 0.72 -8.91 -19.40
CA PHE A 188 -0.04 -9.69 -20.39
C PHE A 188 0.73 -9.82 -21.71
N GLU A 189 1.29 -8.72 -22.22
CA GLU A 189 2.13 -8.77 -23.42
C GLU A 189 3.34 -9.69 -23.26
N GLU A 190 4.04 -9.62 -22.12
CA GLU A 190 5.16 -10.50 -21.81
C GLU A 190 4.74 -11.98 -21.84
N GLN A 191 3.57 -12.32 -21.28
CA GLN A 191 3.04 -13.67 -21.31
C GLN A 191 2.64 -14.14 -22.72
N LEU A 192 2.11 -13.26 -23.56
CA LEU A 192 1.81 -13.59 -24.96
C LEU A 192 3.09 -13.84 -25.76
N LYS A 193 4.10 -13.00 -25.56
CA LYS A 193 5.43 -13.12 -26.21
C LYS A 193 6.12 -14.41 -25.77
N ALA A 194 6.10 -14.74 -24.48
CA ALA A 194 6.68 -15.98 -23.94
C ALA A 194 6.00 -17.25 -24.46
N LYS A 195 4.79 -17.15 -25.00
CA LYS A 195 4.02 -18.27 -25.57
C LYS A 195 4.00 -18.27 -27.11
N ASP A 196 4.77 -17.39 -27.76
CA ASP A 196 4.81 -17.22 -29.22
C ASP A 196 3.43 -17.00 -29.87
N ILE A 197 2.50 -16.37 -29.14
CA ILE A 197 1.13 -16.04 -29.63
C ILE A 197 0.88 -14.53 -29.70
N TYR A 198 1.92 -13.73 -29.52
CA TYR A 198 1.81 -12.28 -29.62
C TYR A 198 1.61 -11.84 -31.09
N SER A 199 0.53 -11.11 -31.35
CA SER A 199 0.37 -10.28 -32.55
C SER A 199 -0.24 -8.93 -32.19
N LYS A 200 -0.01 -7.91 -33.03
CA LYS A 200 -0.55 -6.58 -32.78
C LYS A 200 -2.07 -6.57 -32.94
N GLU A 201 -2.57 -7.35 -33.89
CA GLU A 201 -3.98 -7.56 -34.17
C GLU A 201 -4.72 -8.30 -33.05
N LEU A 202 -4.02 -9.02 -32.17
CA LEU A 202 -4.62 -9.68 -31.00
C LEU A 202 -4.90 -8.68 -29.87
N LEU A 203 -4.15 -7.59 -29.83
CA LEU A 203 -4.26 -6.57 -28.80
C LEU A 203 -5.25 -5.47 -29.19
N GLU A 204 -5.29 -5.10 -30.48
CA GLU A 204 -6.20 -4.09 -31.05
C GLU A 204 -7.65 -4.59 -31.21
#